data_AF-A0A163GPI0-F1
#
_entry.id   AF-A0A163GPI0-F1
#
_cell.length_a   1.000
_cell.length_b   1.000
_cell.length_c   1.000
_cell.angle_alpha   90.00
_cell.angle_beta   90.00
_cell.angle_gamma   90.00
#
_symmetry.space_group_name_H-M   'P 1'
#
loop_
_entity.id
_entity.type
_entity.pdbx_description
1 polymer ?
#
loop_
_entity_poly.entity_id
_entity_poly.type
_entity_poly.pdbx_seq_one_letter_code
_entity_poly.pdbx_strand_id
1 'polypeptide(L)'
;MNPLAALIGLVFVAMGLLAYTGRWKGWIRFRRGFGSTIGFAWLWFGAATTTASLAVAVSSLRPVFFVLVALAAALLAITVVAMFWLPRALLPSWYLELRDGSGRRPR
;
A
#
# COMPACT_ATOMS: atom_id res chain seq x y z
N MET A 1 -16.27 -3.91 17.00
CA MET A 1 -15.21 -3.25 16.18
C MET A 1 -13.86 -3.61 16.81
N ASN A 2 -12.87 -4.09 16.06
CA ASN A 2 -11.55 -4.42 16.62
C ASN A 2 -10.60 -3.20 16.47
N PRO A 3 -10.38 -2.40 17.54
CA PRO A 3 -9.60 -1.17 17.45
C PRO A 3 -8.13 -1.42 17.07
N LEU A 4 -7.59 -2.60 17.41
CA LEU A 4 -6.23 -2.98 17.07
C LEU A 4 -6.04 -3.10 15.55
N ALA A 5 -7.01 -3.68 14.85
CA ALA A 5 -6.94 -3.81 13.38
C ALA A 5 -6.94 -2.44 12.69
N ALA A 6 -7.74 -1.50 13.19
CA ALA A 6 -7.78 -0.13 12.67
C ALA A 6 -6.46 0.62 12.93
N LEU A 7 -5.90 0.50 14.13
CA LEU A 7 -4.60 1.10 14.49
C LEU A 7 -3.46 0.53 13.64
N ILE A 8 -3.40 -0.80 13.50
CA ILE A 8 -2.41 -1.47 12.66
C ILE A 8 -2.55 -1.00 11.21
N GLY A 9 -3.77 -0.94 10.68
CA GLY A 9 -4.04 -0.43 9.33
C GLY A 9 -3.52 0.99 9.13
N LEU A 10 -3.77 1.89 10.08
CA LEU A 10 -3.28 3.27 10.03
C LEU A 10 -1.75 3.36 10.05
N VAL A 11 -1.08 2.53 10.85
CA VAL A 11 0.39 2.44 10.86
C VAL A 11 0.92 2.01 9.49
N PHE A 12 0.31 0.99 8.88
CA PHE A 12 0.69 0.53 7.54
C PHE A 12 0.44 1.58 6.45
N VAL A 13 -0.68 2.32 6.53
CA VAL A 13 -0.95 3.46 5.64
C VAL A 13 0.13 4.53 5.80
N ALA A 14 0.47 4.90 7.03
CA ALA A 14 1.50 5.92 7.28
C ALA A 14 2.87 5.51 6.72
N MET A 15 3.28 4.25 6.96
CA MET A 15 4.52 3.71 6.42
C MET A 15 4.50 3.64 4.89
N GLY A 16 3.39 3.18 4.32
CA GLY A 16 3.17 3.16 2.88
C GLY A 16 3.20 4.56 2.27
N LEU A 17 2.68 5.57 2.94
CA LEU A 17 2.70 6.96 2.48
C LEU A 17 4.11 7.55 2.54
N LEU A 18 4.86 7.27 3.60
CA LEU A 18 6.29 7.61 3.69
C LEU A 18 7.08 6.92 2.57
N ALA A 19 6.71 5.70 2.22
CA ALA A 19 7.29 5.00 1.09
C ALA A 19 6.92 5.67 -0.24
N TYR A 20 5.64 5.95 -0.49
CA TYR A 20 5.16 6.57 -1.72
C TYR A 20 5.70 7.99 -1.94
N THR A 21 5.90 8.76 -0.88
CA THR A 21 6.52 10.09 -0.94
C THR A 21 8.05 10.05 -1.06
N GLY A 22 8.66 8.87 -0.97
CA GLY A 22 10.11 8.70 -1.02
C GLY A 22 10.83 9.25 0.22
N ARG A 23 10.14 9.54 1.32
CA ARG A 23 10.75 9.98 2.58
C ARG A 23 11.42 8.83 3.32
N TRP A 24 10.84 7.65 3.23
CA TRP A 24 11.50 6.41 3.60
C TRP A 24 11.94 5.74 2.29
N LYS A 25 13.20 5.26 2.22
CA LYS A 25 13.72 4.46 1.08
C LYS A 25 14.56 3.27 1.57
N GLY A 26 14.55 3.00 2.87
CA GLY A 26 15.45 2.04 3.53
C GLY A 26 15.30 0.62 2.99
N TRP A 27 14.09 0.21 2.61
CA TRP A 27 13.82 -1.13 2.08
C TRP A 27 14.44 -1.37 0.70
N ILE A 28 14.69 -0.31 -0.10
CA ILE A 28 15.25 -0.43 -1.45
C ILE A 28 16.71 -0.88 -1.41
N ARG A 29 17.47 -0.51 -0.37
CA ARG A 29 18.89 -0.91 -0.24
C ARG A 29 19.07 -2.42 -0.20
N PHE A 30 18.10 -3.15 0.34
CA PHE A 30 18.22 -4.59 0.59
C PHE A 30 17.57 -5.47 -0.48
N ARG A 31 16.75 -4.92 -1.39
CA ARG A 31 16.07 -5.69 -2.43
C ARG A 31 16.27 -5.08 -3.82
N ARG A 32 17.11 -5.72 -4.63
CA ARG A 32 17.24 -5.46 -6.08
C ARG A 32 16.43 -6.52 -6.84
N GLY A 33 15.56 -6.12 -7.77
CA GLY A 33 14.74 -7.02 -8.59
C GLY A 33 13.31 -7.26 -8.07
N PHE A 34 12.77 -8.46 -8.28
CA PHE A 34 11.43 -8.86 -7.80
C PHE A 34 11.29 -8.62 -6.29
N GLY A 35 10.28 -7.84 -5.90
CA GLY A 35 10.08 -7.43 -4.50
C GLY A 35 10.71 -6.10 -4.09
N SER A 36 11.29 -5.33 -5.02
CA SER A 36 11.67 -3.92 -4.77
C SER A 36 10.46 -3.02 -4.46
N THR A 37 9.27 -3.43 -4.92
CA THR A 37 7.99 -2.76 -4.71
C THR A 37 7.33 -3.12 -3.38
N ILE A 38 7.94 -4.00 -2.59
CA ILE A 38 7.36 -4.46 -1.32
C ILE A 38 7.05 -3.31 -0.37
N GLY A 39 7.85 -2.23 -0.35
CA GLY A 39 7.56 -1.07 0.48
C GLY A 39 6.27 -0.33 0.11
N PHE A 40 5.83 -0.43 -1.16
CA PHE A 40 4.57 0.14 -1.62
C PHE A 40 3.37 -0.72 -1.24
N ALA A 41 3.56 -2.04 -1.06
CA ALA A 41 2.50 -2.96 -0.64
C ALA A 41 1.90 -2.58 0.74
N TRP A 42 2.68 -1.90 1.58
CA TRP A 42 2.29 -1.49 2.93
C TRP A 42 1.15 -0.48 2.88
N LEU A 43 1.14 0.41 1.89
CA LEU A 43 0.05 1.38 1.70
C LEU A 43 -1.27 0.65 1.42
N TRP A 44 -1.24 -0.25 0.44
CA TRP A 44 -2.42 -0.99 0.00
C TRP A 44 -2.94 -1.94 1.08
N PHE A 45 -2.03 -2.56 1.84
CA PHE A 45 -2.39 -3.42 2.96
C PHE A 45 -3.04 -2.64 4.10
N GLY A 46 -2.46 -1.48 4.45
CA GLY A 46 -3.05 -0.57 5.43
C GLY A 46 -4.43 -0.10 4.99
N ALA A 47 -4.58 0.33 3.73
CA ALA A 47 -5.87 0.74 3.18
C ALA A 47 -6.89 -0.40 3.25
N ALA A 48 -6.54 -1.62 2.81
CA ALA A 48 -7.42 -2.78 2.84
C ALA A 48 -7.91 -3.10 4.27
N THR A 49 -7.01 -3.10 5.25
CA THR A 49 -7.34 -3.42 6.65
C THR A 49 -8.16 -2.31 7.32
N THR A 50 -7.89 -1.04 7.01
CA THR A 50 -8.71 0.09 7.47
C THR A 50 -10.11 0.04 6.85
N THR A 51 -10.23 -0.20 5.53
CA THR A 51 -11.53 -0.33 4.84
C THR A 51 -12.32 -1.52 5.36
N ALA A 52 -11.69 -2.68 5.59
CA ALA A 52 -12.35 -3.85 6.18
C ALA A 52 -12.85 -3.56 7.61
N SER A 53 -12.05 -2.84 8.41
CA SER A 53 -12.46 -2.43 9.76
C SER A 53 -13.66 -1.50 9.73
N LEU A 54 -13.70 -0.56 8.77
CA LEU A 54 -14.84 0.32 8.54
C LEU A 54 -16.08 -0.47 8.10
N ALA A 55 -15.93 -1.45 7.21
CA ALA A 55 -17.03 -2.32 6.78
C ALA A 55 -17.70 -2.99 7.99
N VAL A 56 -16.91 -3.57 8.89
CA VAL A 56 -17.41 -4.18 10.13
C VAL A 56 -18.17 -3.15 10.99
N ALA A 57 -17.67 -1.92 11.07
CA ALA A 57 -18.29 -0.84 11.86
C ALA A 57 -19.67 -0.43 11.32
N VAL A 58 -19.87 -0.46 10.00
CA VAL A 58 -21.15 -0.10 9.34
C VAL A 58 -21.94 -1.33 8.87
N SER A 59 -21.71 -2.49 9.47
CA SER A 59 -22.32 -3.76 9.07
C SER A 59 -23.86 -3.78 9.09
N SER A 60 -24.49 -2.89 9.85
CA SER A 60 -25.94 -2.68 9.84
C SER A 60 -26.47 -2.07 8.52
N LEU A 61 -25.62 -1.33 7.80
CA LEU A 61 -25.94 -0.70 6.52
C LEU A 61 -25.53 -1.63 5.37
N ARG A 62 -26.35 -2.64 5.08
CA ARG A 62 -26.04 -3.72 4.12
C ARG A 62 -25.44 -3.25 2.78
N PRO A 63 -26.00 -2.25 2.07
CA PRO A 63 -25.42 -1.82 0.79
C PRO A 63 -24.00 -1.28 0.95
N VAL A 64 -23.78 -0.44 1.97
CA VAL A 64 -22.48 0.17 2.26
C VAL A 64 -21.47 -0.90 2.70
N PHE A 65 -21.91 -1.85 3.52
CA PHE A 65 -21.10 -2.99 3.94
C PHE A 65 -20.53 -3.77 2.76
N PHE A 66 -21.37 -4.20 1.81
CA PHE A 66 -20.91 -5.00 0.66
C PHE A 66 -19.96 -4.21 -0.24
N VAL A 67 -20.21 -2.91 -0.44
CA VAL A 67 -19.30 -2.04 -1.20
C VAL A 67 -17.92 -1.94 -0.53
N LEU A 68 -17.89 -1.73 0.79
CA LEU A 68 -16.63 -1.63 1.53
C LEU A 68 -15.87 -2.97 1.56
N VAL A 69 -16.57 -4.10 1.63
CA VAL A 69 -15.96 -5.43 1.53
C VAL A 69 -15.35 -5.65 0.16
N ALA A 70 -16.06 -5.33 -0.92
CA ALA A 70 -15.54 -5.44 -2.28
C ALA A 70 -14.31 -4.54 -2.48
N LEU A 71 -14.34 -3.31 -1.96
CA LEU A 71 -13.21 -2.39 -2.01
C LEU A 71 -12.00 -2.92 -1.21
N ALA A 72 -12.22 -3.43 0.00
CA ALA A 72 -11.15 -4.01 0.81
C ALA A 72 -10.51 -5.22 0.12
N ALA A 73 -11.31 -6.08 -0.53
CA ALA A 73 -10.81 -7.21 -1.31
C ALA A 73 -9.97 -6.76 -2.51
N ALA A 74 -10.41 -5.74 -3.25
CA ALA A 74 -9.65 -5.17 -4.36
C ALA A 74 -8.30 -4.58 -3.89
N LEU A 75 -8.30 -3.82 -2.79
CA LEU A 75 -7.08 -3.28 -2.20
C LEU A 75 -6.12 -4.39 -1.75
N LEU A 76 -6.64 -5.47 -1.16
CA LEU A 76 -5.84 -6.62 -0.76
C LEU A 76 -5.23 -7.35 -1.97
N ALA A 77 -5.98 -7.47 -3.07
CA ALA A 77 -5.43 -8.01 -4.32
C ALA A 77 -4.27 -7.14 -4.84
N ILE A 78 -4.39 -5.81 -4.76
CA ILE A 78 -3.30 -4.89 -5.11
C ILE A 78 -2.09 -5.10 -4.18
N THR A 79 -2.30 -5.33 -2.88
CA THR A 79 -1.21 -5.68 -1.95
C THR A 79 -0.43 -6.90 -2.43
N VAL A 80 -1.13 -7.99 -2.76
CA VAL A 80 -0.49 -9.24 -3.21
C VAL A 80 0.32 -8.98 -4.47
N VAL A 81 -0.25 -8.27 -5.45
CA VAL A 81 0.45 -7.88 -6.68
C VAL A 81 1.70 -7.06 -6.33
N ALA A 82 1.56 -6.02 -5.50
CA ALA A 82 2.63 -5.13 -5.07
C ALA A 82 3.82 -5.83 -4.41
N MET A 83 3.62 -6.99 -3.78
CA MET A 83 4.69 -7.79 -3.17
C MET A 83 5.65 -8.37 -4.21
N PHE A 84 5.15 -8.66 -5.43
CA PHE A 84 5.95 -9.26 -6.50
C PHE A 84 6.31 -8.23 -7.57
N TRP A 85 5.32 -7.54 -8.11
CA TRP A 85 5.48 -6.49 -9.11
C TRP A 85 4.34 -5.48 -9.00
N LEU A 86 4.64 -4.18 -9.11
CA LEU A 86 3.59 -3.17 -9.18
C LEU A 86 3.52 -2.55 -10.59
N PRO A 87 2.32 -2.41 -11.19
CA PRO A 87 2.15 -1.73 -12.48
C PRO A 87 2.71 -0.30 -12.45
N ARG A 88 3.23 0.18 -13.58
CA ARG A 88 3.81 1.53 -13.69
C ARG A 88 2.87 2.64 -13.23
N ALA A 89 1.56 2.49 -13.47
CA ALA A 89 0.54 3.47 -13.09
C ALA A 89 0.39 3.64 -11.57
N LEU A 90 0.74 2.61 -10.78
CA LEU A 90 0.64 2.65 -9.32
C LEU A 90 1.98 2.94 -8.66
N LEU A 91 3.08 3.05 -9.42
CA LEU A 91 4.38 3.39 -8.89
C LEU A 91 4.52 4.91 -8.76
N PRO A 92 5.15 5.41 -7.69
CA PRO A 92 5.42 6.83 -7.55
C PRO A 92 6.50 7.29 -8.53
N SER A 93 6.42 8.55 -8.97
CA SER A 93 7.33 9.14 -9.97
C SER A 93 8.81 9.02 -9.60
N TRP A 94 9.16 9.29 -8.34
CA TRP A 94 10.54 9.17 -7.86
C TRP A 94 11.12 7.76 -8.02
N TYR A 95 10.27 6.72 -7.92
CA TYR A 95 10.70 5.34 -8.07
C TYR A 95 10.84 4.96 -9.54
N LEU A 96 9.96 5.50 -10.40
CA LEU A 96 10.09 5.37 -11.85
C LEU A 96 11.39 6.02 -12.33
N GLU A 97 11.74 7.20 -11.85
CA GLU A 97 13.01 7.87 -12.15
C GLU A 97 14.24 7.05 -11.73
N LEU A 98 14.17 6.41 -10.56
CA LEU A 98 15.21 5.52 -10.07
C LEU A 98 15.34 4.24 -10.92
N ARG A 99 14.20 3.69 -11.36
CA ARG A 99 14.13 2.44 -12.12
C ARG A 99 14.54 2.61 -13.58
N ASP A 100 14.10 3.69 -14.20
CA ASP A 100 14.32 3.98 -15.61
C ASP A 100 15.68 4.68 -15.86
N GLY A 101 16.47 4.93 -14.80
CA GLY A 101 17.85 5.39 -14.90
C GLY A 101 18.02 6.87 -15.26
N SER A 102 16.93 7.65 -15.27
CA SER A 102 16.94 9.10 -15.55
C SER A 102 17.38 9.95 -14.35
N GLY A 103 17.45 9.36 -13.16
CA GLY A 103 17.92 10.03 -11.95
C GLY A 103 19.43 10.35 -12.03
N ARG A 104 19.76 11.63 -12.20
CA ARG A 104 21.06 12.20 -11.82
C ARG A 104 21.49 11.59 -10.49
N ARG A 105 22.68 10.98 -10.44
CA ARG A 105 23.28 10.49 -9.20
C ARG A 105 23.20 11.61 -8.16
N PRO A 106 22.55 11.41 -7.00
CA PRO A 106 22.73 12.36 -5.91
C PRO A 106 24.22 12.32 -5.55
N ARG A 107 24.88 13.48 -5.66
CA ARG A 107 26.22 13.70 -5.11
C ARG A 107 26.15 13.62 -3.59
#